data_AF-A0A2P8ER18-F1
#
_entry.id   AF-A0A2P8ER18-F1
#
_cell.length_a   1.000
_cell.length_b   1.000
_cell.length_c   1.000
_cell.angle_alpha   90.00
_cell.angle_beta   90.00
_cell.angle_gamma   90.00
#
_symmetry.space_group_name_H-M   'P 1'
#
loop_
_entity.id
_entity.type
_entity.pdbx_description
1 polymer ?
#
loop_
_entity_poly.entity_id
_entity_poly.type
_entity_poly.pdbx_seq_one_letter_code
_entity_poly.pdbx_strand_id
1 'polypeptide(L)'
;MMREPLQPTVVDRECVAAVEYAADLCKELGHEVIEAAPNIDTRALSRASGVLSVVSLANKIRLREAQIGRAVVESDIERGNWEMLRWGRQVPATDYMRSLEMIQRAEHEMTAFMAQYDLILSPTIARTPPKIGSVILSRPLEEFGPMAYRMAAFASLYNITGQPAMSVPLFWTEGNMPVGVMFAGRYGQDRMLYRIAAQLEKAKPWFARVPEI
;
A
#
# COMPACT_ATOMS: atom_id res chain seq x y z
N MET A 1 4.73 14.37 -7.21
CA MET A 1 3.34 13.99 -6.89
C MET A 1 2.89 12.90 -7.86
N MET A 2 2.36 11.81 -7.32
CA MET A 2 1.83 10.66 -8.06
C MET A 2 0.33 10.56 -7.77
N ARG A 3 -0.50 10.90 -8.75
CA ARG A 3 -1.98 10.93 -8.61
C ARG A 3 -2.61 9.56 -8.83
N GLU A 4 -2.01 8.78 -9.70
CA GLU A 4 -2.50 7.46 -10.09
C GLU A 4 -1.64 6.38 -9.44
N PRO A 5 -2.25 5.31 -8.93
CA PRO A 5 -1.49 4.15 -8.48
C PRO A 5 -0.85 3.48 -9.69
N LEU A 6 0.28 2.84 -9.42
CA LEU A 6 1.07 2.13 -10.43
C LEU A 6 0.26 1.04 -11.17
N GLN A 7 -0.61 0.32 -10.47
CA GLN A 7 -1.58 -0.55 -11.15
C GLN A 7 -2.86 0.25 -11.42
N PRO A 8 -3.42 0.18 -12.64
CA PRO A 8 -4.66 0.87 -12.96
C PRO A 8 -5.80 0.48 -12.01
N THR A 9 -6.30 1.45 -11.24
CA THR A 9 -7.53 1.33 -10.46
C THR A 9 -8.19 2.69 -10.32
N VAL A 10 -9.50 2.68 -10.07
CA VAL A 10 -10.27 3.91 -9.87
C VAL A 10 -9.86 4.54 -8.54
N VAL A 11 -9.47 5.82 -8.60
CA VAL A 11 -9.19 6.65 -7.43
C VAL A 11 -10.40 7.55 -7.17
N ASP A 12 -10.95 7.51 -5.95
CA ASP A 12 -12.06 8.40 -5.56
C ASP A 12 -11.63 9.88 -5.67
N ARG A 13 -12.56 10.77 -6.01
CA ARG A 13 -12.25 12.19 -6.25
C ARG A 13 -11.72 12.86 -4.98
N GLU A 14 -12.21 12.45 -3.82
CA GLU A 14 -11.77 12.92 -2.51
C GLU A 14 -10.31 12.55 -2.21
N CYS A 15 -9.86 11.38 -2.69
CA CYS A 15 -8.46 10.96 -2.57
C CYS A 15 -7.55 11.80 -3.47
N VAL A 16 -8.00 12.15 -4.68
CA VAL A 16 -7.28 13.06 -5.57
C VAL A 16 -7.25 14.48 -4.99
N ALA A 17 -8.38 14.99 -4.51
CA ALA A 17 -8.47 16.31 -3.90
C ALA A 17 -7.56 16.43 -2.65
N ALA A 18 -7.45 15.36 -1.86
CA ALA A 18 -6.56 15.34 -0.70
C ALA A 18 -5.08 15.49 -1.10
N VAL A 19 -4.62 14.80 -2.16
CA VAL A 19 -3.23 14.92 -2.61
C VAL A 19 -2.96 16.26 -3.28
N GLU A 20 -3.92 16.83 -4.02
CA GLU A 20 -3.82 18.18 -4.59
C GLU A 20 -3.72 19.24 -3.48
N TYR A 21 -4.58 19.15 -2.46
CA TYR A 21 -4.53 20.04 -1.30
C TYR A 21 -3.17 19.99 -0.59
N ALA A 22 -2.63 18.78 -0.37
CA ALA A 22 -1.32 18.62 0.24
C ALA A 22 -0.19 19.15 -0.65
N ALA A 23 -0.30 19.00 -1.97
CA ALA A 23 0.66 19.54 -2.93
C ALA A 23 0.70 21.07 -2.87
N ASP A 24 -0.45 21.72 -2.82
CA ASP A 24 -0.53 23.17 -2.71
C ASP A 24 -0.01 23.68 -1.36
N LEU A 25 -0.35 23.00 -0.25
CA LEU A 25 0.23 23.31 1.06
C LEU A 25 1.77 23.16 1.06
N CYS A 26 2.31 22.14 0.40
CA CYS A 26 3.76 22.00 0.23
C CYS A 26 4.36 23.16 -0.57
N LYS A 27 3.71 23.64 -1.64
CA LYS A 27 4.17 24.82 -2.40
C LYS A 27 4.14 26.09 -1.56
N GLU A 28 3.08 26.31 -0.76
CA GLU A 28 2.99 27.45 0.16
C GLU A 28 4.11 27.44 1.22
N LEU A 29 4.53 26.25 1.65
CA LEU A 29 5.68 26.04 2.53
C LEU A 29 7.04 26.20 1.83
N GLY A 30 7.06 26.49 0.53
CA GLY A 30 8.27 26.76 -0.25
C GLY A 30 8.88 25.53 -0.93
N HIS A 31 8.18 24.39 -0.97
CA HIS A 31 8.66 23.18 -1.65
C HIS A 31 8.29 23.20 -3.13
N GLU A 32 9.19 22.68 -3.97
CA GLU A 32 8.87 22.42 -5.37
C GLU A 32 8.06 21.12 -5.48
N VAL A 33 6.91 21.19 -6.16
CA VAL A 33 6.05 20.02 -6.37
C VAL A 33 5.82 19.83 -7.86
N ILE A 34 6.37 18.74 -8.39
CA ILE A 34 6.21 18.34 -9.79
C ILE A 34 5.46 17.01 -9.90
N GLU A 35 4.81 16.76 -11.02
CA GLU A 35 4.19 15.46 -11.30
C GLU A 35 5.22 14.46 -11.80
N ALA A 36 5.28 13.30 -11.14
CA ALA A 36 6.25 12.26 -11.46
C ALA A 36 5.80 10.91 -10.87
N ALA A 37 6.13 9.82 -11.55
CA ALA A 37 5.90 8.46 -11.09
C ALA A 37 7.08 7.55 -11.52
N PRO A 38 7.45 6.53 -10.73
CA PRO A 38 8.48 5.59 -11.11
C PRO A 38 7.99 4.73 -12.28
N ASN A 39 8.91 4.37 -13.18
CA ASN A 39 8.63 3.49 -14.31
C ASN A 39 8.92 2.03 -13.91
N ILE A 40 7.93 1.38 -13.31
CA ILE A 40 8.01 -0.01 -12.81
C ILE A 40 7.01 -0.87 -13.58
N ASP A 41 7.35 -2.12 -13.93
CA ASP A 41 6.36 -3.06 -14.48
C ASP A 41 5.41 -3.54 -13.38
N THR A 42 4.28 -2.87 -13.27
CA THR A 42 3.32 -3.01 -12.16
C THR A 42 2.54 -4.32 -12.26
N ARG A 43 2.32 -4.83 -13.48
CA ARG A 43 1.67 -6.13 -13.69
C ARG A 43 2.60 -7.29 -13.34
N ALA A 44 3.88 -7.19 -13.70
CA ALA A 44 4.87 -8.17 -13.26
C ALA A 44 5.06 -8.11 -11.74
N LEU A 45 5.14 -6.91 -11.17
CA LEU A 45 5.30 -6.72 -9.74
C LEU A 45 4.13 -7.28 -8.92
N SER A 46 2.89 -7.00 -9.32
CA SER A 46 1.71 -7.53 -8.62
C SER A 46 1.63 -9.06 -8.70
N ARG A 47 2.02 -9.66 -9.83
CA ARG A 47 2.11 -11.12 -9.96
C ARG A 47 3.18 -11.71 -9.03
N ALA A 48 4.38 -11.11 -9.02
CA ALA A 48 5.46 -11.53 -8.15
C ALA A 48 5.07 -11.43 -6.66
N SER A 49 4.49 -10.30 -6.26
CA SER A 49 4.00 -10.08 -4.88
C SER A 49 2.91 -11.09 -4.49
N GLY A 50 1.99 -11.41 -5.40
CA GLY A 50 0.98 -12.45 -5.19
C GLY A 50 1.58 -13.83 -4.95
N VAL A 51 2.57 -14.24 -5.76
CA VAL A 51 3.31 -15.51 -5.59
C VAL A 51 4.00 -15.56 -4.22
N LEU A 52 4.73 -14.50 -3.86
CA LEU A 52 5.40 -14.42 -2.56
C LEU A 52 4.41 -14.48 -1.39
N SER A 53 3.24 -13.84 -1.53
CA SER A 53 2.19 -13.84 -0.51
C SER A 53 1.61 -15.23 -0.25
N VAL A 54 1.25 -15.98 -1.31
CA VAL A 54 0.69 -17.33 -1.16
C VAL A 54 1.73 -18.34 -0.64
N VAL A 55 2.99 -18.21 -1.06
CA VAL A 55 4.10 -19.03 -0.54
C VAL A 55 4.35 -18.72 0.94
N SER A 56 4.33 -17.44 1.33
CA SER A 56 4.48 -17.02 2.72
C SER A 56 3.36 -17.58 3.61
N LEU A 57 2.11 -17.53 3.14
CA LEU A 57 0.97 -18.13 3.83
C LEU A 57 1.16 -19.65 3.99
N ALA A 58 1.51 -20.36 2.91
CA ALA A 58 1.74 -21.80 2.95
C ALA A 58 2.87 -22.18 3.93
N ASN A 59 3.96 -21.41 3.98
CA ASN A 59 5.04 -21.62 4.93
C ASN A 59 4.59 -21.39 6.38
N LYS A 60 3.83 -20.32 6.66
CA LYS A 60 3.26 -20.06 7.99
C LYS A 60 2.36 -21.20 8.46
N ILE A 61 1.50 -21.70 7.56
CA ILE A 61 0.60 -22.81 7.86
C ILE A 61 1.38 -24.10 8.11
N ARG A 62 2.40 -24.42 7.29
CA ARG A 62 3.27 -25.59 7.51
C ARG A 62 3.94 -25.56 8.89
N LEU A 63 4.43 -24.38 9.31
CA LEU A 63 5.00 -24.21 10.65
C LEU A 63 3.94 -24.43 11.75
N ARG A 64 2.70 -23.98 11.53
CA ARG A 64 1.60 -24.18 12.48
C ARG A 64 1.17 -25.64 12.56
N GLU A 65 1.09 -26.36 11.44
CA GLU A 65 0.80 -27.80 11.38
C GLU A 65 1.79 -28.60 12.22
N ALA A 66 3.08 -28.26 12.14
CA ALA A 66 4.12 -28.87 12.96
C ALA A 66 3.93 -28.59 14.47
N GLN A 67 3.45 -27.41 14.85
CA GLN A 67 3.18 -27.06 16.26
C GLN A 67 1.97 -27.80 16.83
N ILE A 68 0.91 -28.01 16.03
CA ILE A 68 -0.33 -28.65 16.48
C ILE A 68 -0.35 -30.17 16.26
N GLY A 69 0.66 -30.72 15.55
CA GLY A 69 0.80 -32.15 15.29
C GLY A 69 -0.21 -32.72 14.30
N ARG A 70 -0.88 -31.88 13.50
CA ARG A 70 -1.82 -32.30 12.45
C ARG A 70 -1.83 -31.32 11.28
N ALA A 71 -2.22 -31.82 10.12
CA ALA A 71 -2.51 -30.97 8.97
C ALA A 71 -3.73 -30.07 9.24
N VAL A 72 -3.74 -28.88 8.65
CA VAL A 72 -4.92 -28.01 8.66
C VAL A 72 -5.97 -28.56 7.69
N VAL A 73 -7.24 -28.41 8.05
CA VAL A 73 -8.39 -28.71 7.19
C VAL A 73 -9.11 -27.41 6.82
N GLU A 74 -9.97 -27.46 5.82
CA GLU A 74 -10.68 -26.29 5.29
C GLU A 74 -11.44 -25.49 6.37
N SER A 75 -12.02 -26.17 7.36
CA SER A 75 -12.76 -25.52 8.46
C SER A 75 -11.88 -24.84 9.50
N ASP A 76 -10.56 -25.04 9.48
CA ASP A 76 -9.64 -24.41 10.46
C ASP A 76 -9.35 -22.94 10.13
N ILE A 77 -9.54 -22.50 8.87
CA ILE A 77 -9.16 -21.17 8.39
C ILE A 77 -10.23 -20.58 7.47
N GLU A 78 -10.18 -19.26 7.27
CA GLU A 78 -11.09 -18.55 6.38
C GLU A 78 -10.98 -19.07 4.93
N ARG A 79 -12.10 -19.11 4.22
CA ARG A 79 -12.19 -19.64 2.85
C ARG A 79 -11.16 -19.03 1.89
N GLY A 80 -10.99 -17.70 1.89
CA GLY A 80 -9.99 -17.05 1.05
C GLY A 80 -8.56 -17.51 1.35
N ASN A 81 -8.24 -17.73 2.63
CA ASN A 81 -6.93 -18.25 3.05
C ASN A 81 -6.75 -19.73 2.67
N TRP A 82 -7.81 -20.53 2.70
CA TRP A 82 -7.78 -21.92 2.22
C TRP A 82 -7.48 -22.00 0.72
N GLU A 83 -8.13 -21.16 -0.09
CA GLU A 83 -7.87 -21.05 -1.53
C GLU A 83 -6.42 -20.65 -1.82
N MET A 84 -5.92 -19.61 -1.14
CA MET A 84 -4.53 -19.17 -1.23
C MET A 84 -3.52 -20.23 -0.79
N LEU A 85 -3.81 -20.99 0.28
CA LEU A 85 -2.95 -22.08 0.75
C LEU A 85 -2.80 -23.17 -0.32
N ARG A 86 -3.89 -23.57 -0.97
CA ARG A 86 -3.86 -24.60 -2.02
C ARG A 86 -2.96 -24.18 -3.17
N TRP A 87 -3.01 -22.91 -3.57
CA TRP A 87 -2.11 -22.37 -4.60
C TRP A 87 -0.67 -22.28 -4.11
N GLY A 88 -0.44 -21.75 -2.91
CA GLY A 88 0.89 -21.59 -2.34
C GLY A 88 1.68 -22.89 -2.21
N ARG A 89 1.00 -24.02 -1.95
CA ARG A 89 1.62 -25.35 -1.90
C ARG A 89 2.06 -25.90 -3.27
N GLN A 90 1.57 -25.33 -4.36
CA GLN A 90 1.83 -25.80 -5.72
C GLN A 90 2.82 -24.91 -6.49
N VAL A 91 3.25 -23.79 -5.90
CA VAL A 91 4.18 -22.85 -6.55
C VAL A 91 5.54 -23.51 -6.79
N PRO A 92 6.04 -23.58 -8.04
CA PRO A 92 7.39 -24.05 -8.31
C PRO A 92 8.46 -23.15 -7.67
N ALA A 93 9.55 -23.73 -7.18
CA ALA A 93 10.66 -22.95 -6.60
C ALA A 93 11.26 -21.94 -7.60
N THR A 94 11.26 -22.28 -8.90
CA THR A 94 11.70 -21.38 -9.96
C THR A 94 10.80 -20.16 -10.13
N ASP A 95 9.49 -20.29 -9.90
CA ASP A 95 8.53 -19.18 -9.96
C ASP A 95 8.69 -18.27 -8.75
N TYR A 96 8.98 -18.84 -7.58
CA TYR A 96 9.35 -18.09 -6.38
C TYR A 96 10.65 -17.29 -6.59
N MET A 97 11.71 -17.91 -7.15
CA MET A 97 12.97 -17.22 -7.45
C MET A 97 12.77 -16.07 -8.44
N ARG A 98 12.04 -16.29 -9.55
CA ARG A 98 11.71 -15.22 -10.52
C ARG A 98 10.92 -14.08 -9.88
N SER A 99 10.07 -14.39 -8.91
CA SER A 99 9.31 -13.37 -8.17
C SER A 99 10.25 -12.50 -7.33
N LEU A 100 11.24 -13.09 -6.65
CA LEU A 100 12.25 -12.33 -5.90
C LEU A 100 13.10 -11.43 -6.81
N GLU A 101 13.49 -11.91 -7.99
CA GLU A 101 14.23 -11.11 -8.98
C GLU A 101 13.42 -9.90 -9.45
N MET A 102 12.10 -10.07 -9.66
CA MET A 102 11.21 -8.96 -10.02
C MET A 102 11.10 -7.91 -8.90
N ILE A 103 11.06 -8.34 -7.64
CA ILE A 103 11.07 -7.41 -6.48
C ILE A 103 12.36 -6.58 -6.45
N GLN A 104 13.52 -7.23 -6.57
CA GLN A 104 14.82 -6.55 -6.61
C GLN A 104 14.92 -5.57 -7.78
N ARG A 105 14.37 -5.93 -8.95
CA ARG A 105 14.29 -5.02 -10.08
C ARG A 105 13.47 -3.76 -9.75
N ALA A 106 12.29 -3.93 -9.15
CA ALA A 106 11.45 -2.81 -8.76
C ALA A 106 12.12 -1.93 -7.68
N GLU A 107 12.86 -2.53 -6.74
CA GLU A 107 13.68 -1.80 -5.76
C GLU A 107 14.73 -0.91 -6.44
N HIS A 108 15.43 -1.43 -7.45
CA HIS A 108 16.40 -0.64 -8.22
C HIS A 108 15.75 0.47 -9.04
N GLU A 109 14.64 0.18 -9.74
CA GLU A 109 13.89 1.18 -10.51
C GLU A 109 13.37 2.31 -9.60
N MET A 110 12.86 1.95 -8.42
CA MET A 110 12.41 2.91 -7.42
C MET A 110 13.57 3.73 -6.83
N THR A 111 14.71 3.11 -6.57
CA THR A 111 15.92 3.80 -6.09
C THR A 111 16.42 4.82 -7.11
N ALA A 112 16.47 4.43 -8.39
CA ALA A 112 16.86 5.32 -9.48
C ALA A 112 15.90 6.50 -9.63
N PHE A 113 14.59 6.26 -9.53
CA PHE A 113 13.58 7.32 -9.52
C PHE A 113 13.77 8.28 -8.34
N MET A 114 13.92 7.74 -7.13
CA MET A 114 14.12 8.53 -5.91
C MET A 114 15.47 9.26 -5.85
N ALA A 115 16.44 8.94 -6.71
CA ALA A 115 17.65 9.74 -6.83
C ALA A 115 17.37 11.17 -7.33
N GLN A 116 16.23 11.38 -8.00
CA GLN A 116 15.81 12.67 -8.55
C GLN A 116 14.92 13.48 -7.60
N TYR A 117 14.36 12.85 -6.56
CA TYR A 117 13.33 13.45 -5.69
C TYR A 117 13.61 13.17 -4.22
N ASP A 118 13.28 14.10 -3.34
CA ASP A 118 13.42 13.86 -1.89
C ASP A 118 12.24 13.07 -1.31
N LEU A 119 11.03 13.32 -1.84
CA LEU A 119 9.78 12.73 -1.40
C LEU A 119 8.85 12.43 -2.58
N ILE A 120 8.04 11.39 -2.44
CA ILE A 120 6.85 11.14 -3.25
C ILE A 120 5.61 11.46 -2.43
N LEU A 121 4.73 12.24 -3.04
CA LEU A 121 3.41 12.58 -2.53
C LEU A 121 2.35 11.82 -3.34
N SER A 122 1.45 11.09 -2.67
CA SER A 122 0.34 10.36 -3.29
C SER A 122 -0.86 10.24 -2.34
N PRO A 123 -2.06 9.85 -2.80
CA PRO A 123 -3.11 9.39 -1.89
C PRO A 123 -2.63 8.17 -1.08
N THR A 124 -3.04 8.01 0.19
CA THR A 124 -2.72 6.80 0.96
C THR A 124 -3.49 5.58 0.45
N ILE A 125 -4.77 5.79 0.11
CA ILE A 125 -5.71 4.79 -0.38
C ILE A 125 -6.42 5.32 -1.62
N ALA A 126 -6.86 4.43 -2.52
CA ALA A 126 -7.55 4.82 -3.75
C ALA A 126 -9.06 5.03 -3.56
N ARG A 127 -9.58 4.87 -2.35
CA ARG A 127 -10.99 5.09 -2.05
C ARG A 127 -11.22 5.54 -0.62
N THR A 128 -12.31 6.24 -0.37
CA THR A 128 -12.76 6.53 1.00
C THR A 128 -13.06 5.24 1.78
N PRO A 129 -12.90 5.23 3.12
CA PRO A 129 -13.06 4.01 3.92
C PRO A 129 -14.37 3.25 3.61
N PRO A 130 -14.29 1.93 3.32
CA PRO A 130 -15.48 1.13 3.07
C PRO A 130 -16.44 1.09 4.26
N LYS A 131 -17.72 0.82 3.99
CA LYS A 131 -18.64 0.35 5.04
C LYS A 131 -18.19 -1.02 5.54
N ILE A 132 -18.46 -1.30 6.82
CA ILE A 132 -18.25 -2.62 7.42
C ILE A 132 -18.95 -3.69 6.56
N GLY A 133 -18.27 -4.82 6.36
CA GLY A 133 -18.75 -5.91 5.52
C GLY A 133 -18.44 -5.78 4.02
N SER A 134 -17.72 -4.73 3.60
CA SER A 134 -17.28 -4.57 2.20
C SER A 134 -16.03 -5.40 1.85
N VAL A 135 -15.24 -5.80 2.86
CA VAL A 135 -14.07 -6.68 2.71
C VAL A 135 -14.26 -7.82 3.72
N ILE A 136 -14.64 -9.00 3.24
CA ILE A 136 -14.97 -10.17 4.07
C ILE A 136 -14.14 -11.36 3.58
N LEU A 137 -13.21 -11.82 4.41
CA LEU A 137 -12.26 -12.89 4.06
C LEU A 137 -12.89 -14.29 4.01
N SER A 138 -14.10 -14.46 4.56
CA SER A 138 -14.89 -15.68 4.41
C SER A 138 -15.58 -15.79 3.04
N ARG A 139 -15.57 -14.74 2.23
CA ARG A 139 -16.02 -14.77 0.83
C ARG A 139 -14.85 -15.14 -0.10
N PRO A 140 -15.13 -15.64 -1.32
CA PRO A 140 -14.10 -15.88 -2.34
C PRO A 140 -13.22 -14.67 -2.60
N LEU A 141 -11.95 -14.90 -2.93
CA LEU A 141 -10.97 -13.84 -3.19
C LEU A 141 -11.41 -12.90 -4.30
N GLU A 142 -12.11 -13.41 -5.31
CA GLU A 142 -12.62 -12.63 -6.44
C GLU A 142 -13.65 -11.58 -6.00
N GLU A 143 -14.37 -11.82 -4.91
CA GLU A 143 -15.41 -10.91 -4.42
C GLU A 143 -14.84 -9.74 -3.60
N PHE A 144 -13.88 -10.00 -2.70
CA PHE A 144 -13.32 -8.95 -1.85
C PHE A 144 -11.99 -8.37 -2.36
N GLY A 145 -11.27 -9.12 -3.21
CA GLY A 145 -9.92 -8.78 -3.69
C GLY A 145 -9.85 -7.42 -4.39
N PRO A 146 -10.75 -7.08 -5.33
CA PRO A 146 -10.75 -5.76 -5.96
C PRO A 146 -10.91 -4.61 -4.96
N MET A 147 -11.72 -4.82 -3.91
CA MET A 147 -11.92 -3.84 -2.86
C MET A 147 -10.69 -3.69 -1.96
N ALA A 148 -10.12 -4.82 -1.53
CA ALA A 148 -8.90 -4.86 -0.74
C ALA A 148 -7.73 -4.19 -1.49
N TYR A 149 -7.64 -4.40 -2.79
CA TYR A 149 -6.64 -3.77 -3.64
C TYR A 149 -6.73 -2.24 -3.60
N ARG A 150 -7.93 -1.66 -3.74
CA ARG A 150 -8.11 -0.20 -3.68
C ARG A 150 -7.69 0.40 -2.33
N MET A 151 -7.73 -0.38 -1.25
CA MET A 151 -7.27 0.07 0.07
C MET A 151 -5.74 0.03 0.23
N ALA A 152 -5.01 -0.66 -0.65
CA ALA A 152 -3.56 -0.80 -0.57
C ALA A 152 -2.81 -0.25 -1.81
N ALA A 153 -3.54 0.28 -2.80
CA ALA A 153 -3.04 0.58 -4.15
C ALA A 153 -1.78 1.46 -4.20
N PHE A 154 -1.61 2.37 -3.23
CA PHE A 154 -0.44 3.24 -3.12
C PHE A 154 0.59 2.70 -2.12
N ALA A 155 0.13 2.23 -0.96
CA ALA A 155 1.00 1.74 0.11
C ALA A 155 1.78 0.46 -0.26
N SER A 156 1.20 -0.41 -1.08
CA SER A 156 1.81 -1.70 -1.42
C SER A 156 3.17 -1.55 -2.12
N LEU A 157 3.35 -0.48 -2.90
CA LEU A 157 4.62 -0.18 -3.53
C LEU A 157 5.73 -0.09 -2.48
N TYR A 158 5.54 0.71 -1.43
CA TYR A 158 6.56 0.95 -0.42
C TYR A 158 6.83 -0.25 0.48
N ASN A 159 5.83 -1.13 0.68
CA ASN A 159 6.07 -2.43 1.34
C ASN A 159 6.98 -3.33 0.52
N ILE A 160 6.93 -3.23 -0.81
CA ILE A 160 7.72 -4.03 -1.74
C ILE A 160 9.12 -3.45 -1.89
N THR A 161 9.21 -2.14 -2.14
CA THR A 161 10.46 -1.46 -2.50
C THR A 161 11.21 -0.87 -1.30
N GLY A 162 10.63 -0.96 -0.09
CA GLY A 162 11.29 -0.69 1.19
C GLY A 162 11.47 0.78 1.57
N GLN A 163 10.92 1.73 0.82
CA GLN A 163 10.99 3.15 1.20
C GLN A 163 10.21 3.39 2.50
N PRO A 164 10.72 4.25 3.39
CA PRO A 164 9.93 4.73 4.50
C PRO A 164 8.76 5.55 3.94
N ALA A 165 7.56 5.30 4.46
CA ALA A 165 6.35 6.01 4.06
C ALA A 165 5.48 6.32 5.29
N MET A 166 4.82 7.48 5.27
CA MET A 166 3.88 7.90 6.31
C MET A 166 2.58 8.39 5.68
N SER A 167 1.46 8.18 6.38
CA SER A 167 0.15 8.73 6.01
C SER A 167 -0.20 9.89 6.94
N VAL A 168 -0.42 11.07 6.38
CA VAL A 168 -0.71 12.30 7.12
C VAL A 168 -2.18 12.69 6.92
N PRO A 169 -2.96 12.92 7.99
CA PRO A 169 -4.39 13.26 7.88
C PRO A 169 -4.57 14.76 7.65
N LEU A 170 -4.41 15.19 6.40
CA LEU A 170 -4.54 16.61 6.02
C LEU A 170 -5.95 16.97 5.55
N PHE A 171 -6.73 16.00 5.11
CA PHE A 171 -7.99 16.20 4.40
C PHE A 171 -9.16 15.43 5.03
N TRP A 172 -10.35 16.03 4.98
CA TRP A 172 -11.62 15.42 5.40
C TRP A 172 -12.64 15.59 4.30
N THR A 173 -13.45 14.57 4.06
CA THR A 173 -14.59 14.65 3.15
C THR A 173 -15.71 15.54 3.72
N GLU A 174 -16.70 15.90 2.91
CA GLU A 174 -17.91 16.57 3.37
C GLU A 174 -18.65 15.76 4.45
N GLY A 175 -18.59 14.43 4.35
CA GLY A 175 -19.10 13.49 5.36
C GLY A 175 -18.22 13.34 6.59
N ASN A 176 -17.26 14.25 6.81
CA ASN A 176 -16.31 14.26 7.93
C ASN A 176 -15.44 12.99 8.05
N MET A 177 -15.22 12.27 6.93
CA MET A 177 -14.32 11.11 6.91
C MET A 177 -12.88 11.57 6.64
N PRO A 178 -11.88 11.13 7.42
CA PRO A 178 -10.49 11.48 7.16
C PRO A 178 -9.97 10.79 5.88
N VAL A 179 -9.21 11.54 5.08
CA VAL A 179 -8.51 11.03 3.89
C VAL A 179 -7.02 11.27 4.08
N GLY A 180 -6.27 10.17 4.13
CA GLY A 180 -4.82 10.20 4.31
C GLY A 180 -4.08 10.58 3.03
N VAL A 181 -3.04 11.37 3.19
CA VAL A 181 -2.07 11.68 2.15
C VAL A 181 -0.75 11.00 2.47
N MET A 182 -0.22 10.22 1.55
CA MET A 182 1.00 9.44 1.73
C MET A 182 2.22 10.22 1.26
N PHE A 183 3.22 10.27 2.13
CA PHE A 183 4.56 10.79 1.85
C PHE A 183 5.55 9.65 1.98
N ALA A 184 6.32 9.37 0.93
CA ALA A 184 7.38 8.38 0.95
C ALA A 184 8.75 9.02 0.66
N GLY A 185 9.77 8.67 1.44
CA GLY A 185 11.12 9.19 1.29
C GLY A 185 12.05 8.22 0.59
N ARG A 186 13.32 8.62 0.39
CA ARG A 186 14.35 7.69 -0.07
C ARG A 186 14.57 6.59 0.99
N TYR A 187 15.11 5.46 0.57
CA TYR A 187 15.44 4.35 1.46
C TYR A 187 16.30 4.84 2.66
N GLY A 188 15.87 4.53 3.89
CA GLY A 188 16.52 4.96 5.13
C GLY A 188 16.49 6.46 5.45
N GLN A 189 15.69 7.26 4.73
CA GLN A 189 15.57 8.71 4.94
C GLN A 189 14.34 9.10 5.77
N ASP A 190 14.02 8.33 6.81
CA ASP A 190 12.92 8.58 7.76
C ASP A 190 12.96 10.01 8.34
N ARG A 191 14.16 10.55 8.56
CA ARG A 191 14.36 11.93 9.04
C ARG A 191 13.67 12.95 8.12
N MET A 192 13.65 12.73 6.81
CA MET A 192 12.99 13.65 5.88
C MET A 192 11.47 13.65 6.11
N LEU A 193 10.89 12.48 6.37
CA LEU A 193 9.46 12.35 6.68
C LEU A 193 9.09 13.11 7.96
N TYR A 194 9.88 12.97 9.02
CA TYR A 194 9.63 13.73 10.25
C TYR A 194 9.76 15.25 10.05
N ARG A 195 10.69 15.71 9.20
CA ARG A 195 10.86 17.14 8.90
C ARG A 195 9.68 17.73 8.14
N ILE A 196 9.12 17.01 7.17
CA ILE A 196 7.94 17.49 6.46
C ILE A 196 6.68 17.35 7.33
N ALA A 197 6.56 16.27 8.12
CA ALA A 197 5.46 16.10 9.08
C ALA A 197 5.36 17.28 10.05
N ALA A 198 6.49 17.70 10.65
CA ALA A 198 6.51 18.84 11.58
C ALA A 198 6.07 20.16 10.93
N GLN A 199 6.40 20.38 9.65
CA GLN A 199 5.94 21.56 8.92
C GLN A 199 4.43 21.50 8.65
N LEU A 200 3.95 20.34 8.20
CA LEU A 200 2.54 20.10 7.90
C LEU A 200 1.67 20.22 9.16
N GLU A 201 2.10 19.65 10.28
CA GLU A 201 1.43 19.76 11.58
C GLU A 201 1.31 21.21 12.05
N LYS A 202 2.36 22.01 11.86
CA LYS A 202 2.36 23.43 12.24
C LYS A 202 1.46 24.27 11.32
N ALA A 203 1.49 23.99 10.02
CA ALA A 203 0.73 24.75 9.02
C ALA A 203 -0.76 24.41 9.04
N LYS A 204 -1.09 23.12 9.21
CA LYS A 204 -2.46 22.60 9.20
C LYS A 204 -2.62 21.59 10.35
N PRO A 205 -2.77 22.05 11.61
CA PRO A 205 -3.00 21.14 12.73
C PRO A 205 -4.33 20.39 12.59
N TRP A 206 -4.31 19.09 12.88
CA TRP A 206 -5.51 18.23 12.90
C TRP A 206 -5.91 17.76 14.29
N PHE A 207 -5.16 18.12 15.33
CA PHE A 207 -5.29 17.58 16.69
C PHE A 207 -6.67 17.76 17.33
N ALA A 208 -7.44 18.76 16.89
CA ALA A 208 -8.81 19.00 17.36
C ALA A 208 -9.88 18.18 16.62
N ARG A 209 -9.53 17.45 15.55
CA ARG A 209 -10.44 16.57 14.81
C ARG A 209 -10.49 15.21 15.52
N VAL A 210 -11.48 15.05 16.39
CA VAL A 210 -11.73 13.82 17.15
C VAL A 210 -13.00 13.14 16.61
N PRO A 211 -13.02 11.82 16.40
CA PRO A 211 -14.23 11.13 15.97
C PRO A 211 -15.29 11.13 17.07
N GLU A 212 -16.56 11.17 16.68
CA GLU A 212 -17.67 10.79 17.54
C GLU A 212 -17.67 9.25 17.63
N ILE A 213 -17.47 8.70 18.83
CA ILE A 213 -17.40 7.25 19.10
C ILE A 213 -18.71 6.78 19.71
#